data_AF-A0A3C2C067-F1
#
_entry.id   AF-A0A3C2C067-F1
#
_cell.length_a   1.000
_cell.length_b   1.000
_cell.length_c   1.000
_cell.angle_alpha   90.00
_cell.angle_beta   90.00
_cell.angle_gamma   90.00
#
_symmetry.space_group_name_H-M   'P 1'
#
loop_
_entity.id
_entity.type
_entity.pdbx_description
1 polymer ?
#
loop_
_entity_poly.entity_id
_entity_poly.type
_entity_poly.pdbx_seq_one_letter_code
_entity_poly.pdbx_strand_id
1 'polypeptide(L)'
;MTETLPGAAIPNPTDEAAITAAVDQAIAAIAGAGSLDELKAVRLAHTGEKSPLSLANREIGGLPKDQKAVAGKLMGSSRGRVNKALADRTAELEAENDARILLEESVDVTAAPRRRRAGARHPLSTLQDRVADIFVGMGWEIA
;
A
#
# COMPACT_ATOMS: atom_id res chain seq x y z
N MET A 1 -17.10 15.40 -18.15
CA MET A 1 -18.28 15.52 -17.29
C MET A 1 -18.02 14.64 -16.07
N THR A 2 -17.53 15.21 -14.99
CA THR A 2 -17.43 14.52 -13.70
C THR A 2 -17.93 15.50 -12.65
N GLU A 3 -19.05 15.10 -12.05
CA GLU A 3 -19.84 15.76 -11.03
C GLU A 3 -19.02 16.57 -10.03
N THR A 4 -19.42 17.83 -9.90
CA THR A 4 -19.10 18.69 -8.77
C THR A 4 -19.62 18.02 -7.50
N LEU A 5 -18.71 17.50 -6.67
CA LEU A 5 -19.03 17.12 -5.29
C LEU A 5 -19.77 18.30 -4.63
N PRO A 6 -20.91 18.06 -3.97
CA PRO A 6 -21.71 19.12 -3.37
C PRO A 6 -20.81 19.89 -2.42
N GLY A 7 -20.76 21.22 -2.60
CA GLY A 7 -19.97 22.12 -1.77
C GLY A 7 -20.27 21.84 -0.30
N ALA A 8 -19.37 21.12 0.35
CA ALA A 8 -19.46 20.84 1.77
C ALA A 8 -19.35 22.19 2.46
N ALA A 9 -20.50 22.68 2.95
CA ALA A 9 -20.61 23.91 3.71
C ALA A 9 -19.53 23.90 4.80
N ILE A 10 -18.77 24.99 4.92
CA ILE A 10 -17.77 25.13 5.99
C ILE A 10 -18.54 25.00 7.31
N PRO A 11 -18.33 23.92 8.09
CA PRO A 11 -19.08 23.75 9.32
C PRO A 11 -18.57 24.77 10.33
N ASN A 12 -19.50 25.48 10.98
CA ASN A 12 -19.15 26.41 12.04
C ASN A 12 -18.39 25.66 13.16
N PRO A 13 -17.25 26.16 13.65
CA PRO A 13 -16.38 25.44 14.59
C PRO A 13 -17.00 25.20 15.97
N THR A 14 -18.11 25.85 16.28
CA THR A 14 -18.84 25.73 17.57
C THR A 14 -20.05 24.77 17.47
N ASP A 15 -20.41 24.33 16.27
CA ASP A 15 -21.62 23.53 16.04
C ASP A 15 -21.27 22.03 15.93
N GLU A 16 -21.55 21.29 17.00
CA GLU A 16 -21.20 19.87 17.13
C GLU A 16 -21.91 18.98 16.10
N ALA A 17 -23.14 19.34 15.73
CA ALA A 17 -23.91 18.60 14.73
C ALA A 17 -23.29 18.73 13.33
N ALA A 18 -22.83 19.94 12.98
CA ALA A 18 -22.23 20.22 11.67
C ALA A 18 -20.88 19.50 11.51
N ILE A 19 -20.06 19.48 12.56
CA ILE A 19 -18.77 18.76 12.57
C ILE A 19 -18.99 17.26 12.45
N THR A 20 -19.97 16.72 13.19
CA THR A 20 -20.28 15.28 13.14
C THR A 20 -20.78 14.87 11.75
N ALA A 21 -21.66 15.65 11.13
CA ALA A 21 -22.12 15.39 9.76
C ALA A 21 -20.97 15.42 8.74
N ALA A 22 -20.04 16.37 8.87
CA ALA A 22 -18.87 16.45 8.00
C ALA A 22 -17.91 15.25 8.19
N VAL A 23 -17.77 14.75 9.42
CA VAL A 23 -17.00 13.54 9.73
C VAL A 23 -17.67 12.30 9.13
N ASP A 24 -18.98 12.16 9.31
CA ASP A 24 -19.72 11.01 8.78
C ASP A 24 -19.72 10.98 7.25
N GLN A 25 -19.82 12.15 6.59
CA GLN A 25 -19.67 12.27 5.15
C GLN A 25 -18.26 11.87 4.69
N ALA A 26 -17.22 12.29 5.42
CA ALA A 26 -15.84 11.89 5.13
C ALA A 26 -15.65 10.38 5.29
N ILE A 27 -16.18 9.78 6.36
CA ILE A 27 -16.11 8.32 6.61
C ILE A 27 -16.85 7.56 5.50
N ALA A 28 -18.03 8.02 5.08
CA ALA A 28 -18.78 7.41 3.99
C ALA A 28 -18.02 7.50 2.66
N ALA A 29 -17.39 8.65 2.36
CA ALA A 29 -16.57 8.82 1.17
C ALA A 29 -15.30 7.93 1.20
N ILE A 30 -14.68 7.76 2.37
CA ILE A 30 -13.54 6.85 2.56
C ILE A 30 -13.97 5.39 2.32
N ALA A 31 -15.09 4.97 2.90
CA ALA A 31 -15.62 3.63 2.71
C ALA A 31 -16.04 3.36 1.25
N GLY A 32 -16.50 4.40 0.54
CA GLY A 32 -16.89 4.31 -0.87
C GLY A 32 -15.74 4.31 -1.87
N ALA A 33 -14.50 4.62 -1.45
CA ALA A 33 -13.34 4.59 -2.34
C ALA A 33 -12.93 3.14 -2.65
N GLY A 34 -12.96 2.78 -3.93
CA GLY A 34 -12.63 1.45 -4.44
C GLY A 34 -11.19 1.30 -4.92
N SER A 35 -10.43 2.40 -4.98
CA SER A 35 -9.03 2.38 -5.40
C SER A 35 -8.15 3.32 -4.57
N LEU A 36 -6.84 3.08 -4.56
CA LEU A 36 -5.86 3.94 -3.89
C LEU A 36 -5.87 5.37 -4.46
N ASP A 37 -6.18 5.56 -5.73
CA ASP A 37 -6.25 6.87 -6.35
C ASP A 37 -7.53 7.63 -6.00
N GLU A 38 -8.67 6.93 -5.93
CA GLU A 38 -9.90 7.49 -5.36
C GLU A 38 -9.73 7.86 -3.89
N LEU A 39 -9.06 7.02 -3.10
CA LEU A 39 -8.79 7.30 -1.69
C LEU A 39 -7.90 8.54 -1.51
N LYS A 40 -6.91 8.75 -2.39
CA LYS A 40 -6.10 9.99 -2.41
C LYS A 40 -6.95 11.22 -2.73
N ALA A 41 -7.88 11.12 -3.68
CA ALA A 41 -8.79 12.21 -4.02
C ALA A 41 -9.71 12.56 -2.84
N VAL A 42 -10.29 11.56 -2.17
CA VAL A 42 -11.10 11.72 -0.95
C VAL A 42 -10.28 12.34 0.18
N ARG A 43 -9.04 11.88 0.40
CA ARG A 43 -8.14 12.47 1.40
C ARG A 43 -7.87 13.94 1.14
N LEU A 44 -7.64 14.34 -0.12
CA LEU A 44 -7.40 15.74 -0.47
C LEU A 44 -8.66 16.60 -0.25
N ALA A 45 -9.83 16.07 -0.60
CA ALA A 45 -11.11 16.77 -0.45
C ALA A 45 -11.50 16.97 1.03
N HIS A 46 -11.30 15.96 1.89
CA HIS A 46 -11.81 15.97 3.27
C HIS A 46 -10.76 16.28 4.35
N THR A 47 -9.47 16.08 4.08
CA THR A 47 -8.38 16.29 5.06
C THR A 47 -7.31 17.28 4.57
N GLY A 48 -7.35 17.71 3.31
CA GLY A 48 -6.39 18.68 2.75
C GLY A 48 -6.45 20.08 3.37
N GLU A 49 -5.56 20.99 2.98
CA GLU A 49 -5.52 22.37 3.50
C GLU A 49 -6.79 23.18 3.20
N LYS A 50 -7.45 22.87 2.08
CA LYS A 50 -8.71 23.51 1.65
C LYS A 50 -9.95 22.72 2.04
N SER A 51 -9.79 21.66 2.85
CA SER A 51 -10.92 20.82 3.25
C SER A 51 -11.84 21.54 4.26
N PRO A 52 -13.13 21.17 4.32
CA PRO A 52 -14.09 21.76 5.25
C PRO A 52 -13.61 21.70 6.71
N LEU A 53 -12.98 20.57 7.11
CA LEU A 53 -12.43 20.38 8.45
C LEU A 53 -11.18 21.25 8.72
N SER A 54 -10.32 21.44 7.72
CA SER A 54 -9.14 22.32 7.87
C SER A 54 -9.50 23.80 7.87
N LEU A 55 -10.52 24.20 7.11
CA LEU A 55 -11.05 25.56 7.12
C LEU A 55 -11.73 25.88 8.46
N ALA A 56 -12.60 24.98 8.96
CA ALA A 56 -13.20 25.11 10.28
C ALA A 56 -12.14 25.19 11.40
N ASN A 57 -11.05 24.43 11.29
CA ASN A 57 -9.94 24.50 12.25
C ASN A 57 -9.16 25.83 12.21
N ARG A 58 -9.10 26.53 11.07
CA ARG A 58 -8.49 27.87 10.98
C ARG A 58 -9.38 28.92 11.65
N GLU A 59 -10.69 28.80 11.53
CA GLU A 59 -11.67 29.71 12.14
C GLU A 59 -11.65 29.66 13.69
N ILE A 60 -11.18 28.55 14.29
CA ILE A 60 -10.98 28.44 15.75
C ILE A 60 -10.05 29.55 16.28
N GLY A 61 -9.08 30.01 15.48
CA GLY A 61 -8.17 31.10 15.85
C GLY A 61 -8.88 32.41 16.21
N GLY A 62 -10.06 32.66 15.63
CA GLY A 62 -10.86 33.87 15.85
C GLY A 62 -11.80 33.83 17.07
N LEU A 63 -11.95 32.68 17.74
CA LEU A 63 -12.95 32.52 18.81
C LEU A 63 -12.50 33.10 20.17
N PRO A 64 -13.46 33.40 21.08
CA PRO A 64 -13.19 33.72 22.50
C PRO A 64 -12.49 32.56 23.22
N LYS A 65 -11.68 32.85 24.26
CA LYS A 65 -10.87 31.85 24.99
C LYS A 65 -11.69 30.66 25.53
N ASP A 66 -12.92 30.89 26.00
CA ASP A 66 -13.78 29.82 26.53
C ASP A 66 -14.29 28.85 25.45
N GLN A 67 -14.56 29.34 24.23
CA GLN A 67 -15.05 28.52 23.13
C GLN A 67 -13.91 27.81 22.37
N LYS A 68 -12.69 28.36 22.44
CA LYS A 68 -11.48 27.79 21.81
C LYS A 68 -11.12 26.39 22.34
N ALA A 69 -11.22 26.17 23.65
CA ALA A 69 -10.86 24.88 24.25
C ALA A 69 -11.83 23.76 23.82
N VAL A 70 -13.13 24.06 23.79
CA VAL A 70 -14.19 23.12 23.39
C VAL A 70 -14.08 22.79 21.90
N ALA A 71 -13.99 23.81 21.05
CA ALA A 71 -13.84 23.64 19.60
C ALA A 71 -12.56 22.88 19.23
N GLY A 72 -11.44 23.16 19.89
CA GLY A 72 -10.17 22.45 19.66
C GLY A 72 -10.23 20.96 20.01
N LYS A 73 -10.86 20.60 21.14
CA LYS A 73 -11.04 19.20 21.54
C LYS A 73 -11.93 18.44 20.56
N LEU A 74 -13.05 19.05 20.16
CA LEU A 74 -13.99 18.47 19.20
C LEU A 74 -13.33 18.25 17.84
N MET A 75 -12.61 19.26 17.33
CA MET A 75 -11.89 19.19 16.05
C MET A 75 -10.76 18.16 16.07
N GLY A 76 -10.00 18.08 17.16
CA GLY A 76 -8.94 17.10 17.34
C GLY A 76 -9.46 15.67 17.33
N SER A 77 -10.54 15.39 18.08
CA SER A 77 -11.17 14.06 18.11
C SER A 77 -11.76 13.67 16.75
N SER A 78 -12.39 14.61 16.06
CA SER A 78 -12.98 14.44 14.73
C SER A 78 -11.93 14.12 13.67
N ARG A 79 -10.82 14.87 13.64
CA ARG A 79 -9.67 14.58 12.77
C ARG A 79 -9.05 13.22 13.08
N GLY A 80 -8.95 12.86 14.36
CA GLY A 80 -8.46 11.55 14.77
C GLY A 80 -9.29 10.41 14.19
N ARG A 81 -10.63 10.52 14.25
CA ARG A 81 -11.55 9.52 13.67
C ARG A 81 -11.38 9.38 12.16
N VAL A 82 -11.34 10.51 11.43
CA VAL A 82 -11.18 10.51 9.96
C VAL A 82 -9.81 9.96 9.55
N ASN A 83 -8.74 10.35 10.25
CA ASN A 83 -7.39 9.85 9.96
C ASN A 83 -7.28 8.35 10.23
N LYS A 84 -7.93 7.84 11.28
CA LYS A 84 -7.98 6.41 11.56
C LYS A 84 -8.71 5.67 10.45
N ALA A 85 -9.90 6.12 10.06
CA ALA A 85 -10.65 5.51 8.96
C ALA A 85 -9.87 5.52 7.63
N LEU A 86 -9.15 6.61 7.33
CA LEU A 86 -8.25 6.68 6.18
C LEU A 86 -7.12 5.65 6.26
N ALA A 87 -6.47 5.52 7.42
CA ALA A 87 -5.36 4.57 7.60
C ALA A 87 -5.85 3.12 7.45
N ASP A 88 -6.96 2.78 8.09
CA ASP A 88 -7.56 1.44 8.03
C ASP A 88 -7.92 1.08 6.57
N ARG A 89 -8.60 1.99 5.86
CA ARG A 89 -8.97 1.77 4.45
C ARG A 89 -7.78 1.72 3.49
N THR A 90 -6.73 2.49 3.78
CA THR A 90 -5.49 2.46 2.98
C THR A 90 -4.83 1.09 3.10
N ALA A 91 -4.71 0.56 4.32
CA ALA A 91 -4.10 -0.74 4.56
C ALA A 91 -4.88 -1.88 3.88
N GLU A 92 -6.21 -1.82 3.87
CA GLU A 92 -7.06 -2.78 3.15
C GLU A 92 -6.78 -2.76 1.63
N LEU A 93 -6.83 -1.59 1.01
CA LEU A 93 -6.64 -1.45 -0.44
C LEU A 93 -5.20 -1.75 -0.88
N GLU A 94 -4.20 -1.46 -0.05
CA GLU A 94 -2.81 -1.86 -0.28
C GLU A 94 -2.68 -3.39 -0.26
N ALA A 95 -3.23 -4.05 0.76
CA ALA A 95 -3.21 -5.51 0.84
C ALA A 95 -3.93 -6.20 -0.33
N GLU A 96 -5.07 -5.67 -0.77
CA GLU A 96 -5.79 -6.16 -1.95
C GLU A 96 -4.97 -5.97 -3.23
N ASN A 97 -4.34 -4.80 -3.40
CA ASN A 97 -3.50 -4.51 -4.55
C ASN A 97 -2.26 -5.41 -4.60
N ASP A 98 -1.59 -5.60 -3.48
CA ASP A 98 -0.41 -6.45 -3.38
C ASP A 98 -0.75 -7.91 -3.67
N ALA A 99 -1.88 -8.41 -3.15
CA ALA A 99 -2.37 -9.75 -3.46
C ALA A 99 -2.67 -9.93 -4.95
N ARG A 100 -3.25 -8.91 -5.60
CA ARG A 100 -3.50 -8.90 -7.05
C ARG A 100 -2.19 -8.95 -7.83
N ILE A 101 -1.21 -8.11 -7.49
CA ILE A 101 0.11 -8.08 -8.15
C ILE A 101 0.80 -9.43 -8.01
N LEU A 102 0.80 -10.03 -6.81
CA LEU A 102 1.40 -11.33 -6.57
C LEU A 102 0.82 -12.44 -7.45
N LEU A 103 -0.50 -12.40 -7.72
CA LEU A 103 -1.16 -13.35 -8.60
C LEU A 103 -0.82 -13.09 -10.08
N GLU A 104 -0.89 -11.84 -10.50
CA GLU A 104 -0.62 -11.43 -11.89
C GLU A 104 0.84 -11.66 -12.30
N GLU A 105 1.78 -11.43 -11.39
CA GLU A 105 3.22 -11.60 -11.60
C GLU A 105 3.73 -12.99 -11.20
N SER A 106 2.82 -13.94 -10.94
CA SER A 106 3.22 -15.31 -10.62
C SER A 106 3.85 -16.01 -11.84
N VAL A 107 5.03 -16.59 -11.63
CA VAL A 107 5.78 -17.31 -12.67
C VAL A 107 6.00 -18.75 -12.25
N ASP A 108 5.73 -19.70 -13.15
CA ASP A 108 6.07 -21.10 -12.95
C ASP A 108 7.59 -21.32 -12.99
N VAL A 109 8.19 -21.48 -11.81
CA VAL A 109 9.61 -21.76 -11.63
C VAL A 109 10.02 -23.18 -12.05
N THR A 110 9.06 -24.08 -12.27
CA THR A 110 9.29 -25.46 -12.70
C THR A 110 9.24 -25.63 -14.22
N ALA A 111 8.70 -24.63 -14.93
CA ALA A 111 8.69 -24.59 -16.38
C ALA A 111 10.11 -24.84 -16.89
N ALA A 112 10.26 -25.91 -17.70
CA ALA A 112 11.56 -26.43 -18.09
C ALA A 112 12.45 -25.32 -18.68
N PRO A 113 13.53 -24.90 -18.01
CA PRO A 113 14.39 -23.87 -18.54
C PRO A 113 15.07 -24.41 -19.80
N ARG A 114 15.39 -23.52 -20.75
CA ARG A 114 16.29 -23.85 -21.87
C ARG A 114 17.68 -24.17 -21.31
N ARG A 115 17.90 -25.41 -20.89
CA ARG A 115 19.21 -25.88 -20.44
C ARG A 115 20.08 -26.14 -21.65
N ARG A 116 21.28 -25.56 -21.66
CA ARG A 116 22.34 -26.07 -22.53
C ARG A 116 22.68 -27.47 -22.05
N ARG A 117 22.61 -28.45 -22.94
CA ARG A 117 23.06 -29.81 -22.63
C ARG A 117 24.54 -29.75 -22.30
N ALA A 118 24.94 -30.31 -21.15
CA ALA A 118 26.34 -30.58 -20.91
C ALA A 118 26.84 -31.55 -21.98
N GLY A 119 28.05 -31.33 -22.49
CA GLY A 119 28.73 -32.32 -23.31
C GLY A 119 29.07 -33.56 -22.47
N ALA A 120 29.25 -34.69 -23.12
CA ALA A 120 29.76 -35.91 -22.49
C ALA A 120 31.23 -36.11 -22.86
N ARG A 121 32.02 -36.72 -21.96
CA ARG A 121 33.35 -37.24 -22.33
C ARG A 121 33.19 -38.39 -23.32
N HIS A 122 34.15 -38.53 -24.22
CA HIS A 122 34.16 -39.65 -25.17
C HIS A 122 34.31 -40.98 -24.40
N PRO A 123 33.57 -42.05 -24.75
CA PRO A 123 33.63 -43.33 -24.02
C PRO A 123 35.03 -43.91 -23.94
N LEU A 124 35.84 -43.76 -24.99
CA LEU A 124 37.24 -44.21 -25.01
C LEU A 124 38.10 -43.48 -23.97
N SER A 125 37.95 -42.15 -23.84
CA SER A 125 38.68 -41.38 -22.84
C SER A 125 38.24 -41.76 -21.43
N THR A 126 36.94 -41.96 -21.21
CA THR A 126 36.45 -42.46 -19.90
C THR A 126 36.97 -43.87 -19.59
N LEU A 127 37.13 -44.73 -20.59
CA LEU A 127 37.72 -46.05 -20.41
C LEU A 127 39.23 -45.94 -20.09
N GLN A 128 39.96 -45.10 -20.82
CA GLN A 128 41.37 -44.84 -20.57
C GLN A 128 41.59 -44.30 -19.15
N ASP A 129 40.81 -43.29 -18.73
CA ASP A 129 40.83 -42.73 -17.37
C ASP A 129 40.59 -43.84 -16.33
N ARG A 130 39.56 -44.69 -16.52
CA ARG A 130 39.26 -45.79 -15.59
C ARG A 130 40.37 -46.84 -15.51
N VAL A 131 40.98 -47.19 -16.64
CA VAL A 131 42.10 -48.14 -16.66
C VAL A 131 43.31 -47.52 -15.97
N ALA A 132 43.61 -46.25 -16.26
CA ALA A 132 44.66 -45.50 -15.60
C ALA A 132 44.49 -45.49 -14.07
N ASP A 133 43.28 -45.17 -13.58
CA ASP A 133 42.96 -45.15 -12.16
C ASP A 133 43.25 -46.49 -11.45
N ILE A 134 43.01 -47.62 -12.12
CA ILE A 134 43.29 -48.96 -11.56
C ILE A 134 44.80 -49.15 -11.37
N PHE A 135 45.61 -48.85 -12.38
CA PHE A 135 47.06 -49.04 -12.32
C PHE A 135 47.71 -48.07 -11.33
N VAL A 136 47.25 -46.82 -11.29
CA VAL A 136 47.69 -45.84 -10.28
C VAL A 136 47.35 -46.33 -8.87
N GLY A 137 46.14 -46.88 -8.66
CA GLY A 137 45.75 -47.49 -7.39
C GLY A 137 46.62 -48.68 -6.97
N MET A 138 47.27 -49.35 -7.93
CA MET A 138 48.23 -50.43 -7.69
C MET A 138 49.67 -49.92 -7.45
N GLY A 139 49.90 -48.60 -7.48
CA GLY A 139 51.21 -47.98 -7.27
C GLY A 139 52.05 -47.79 -8.54
N TRP A 140 51.45 -47.92 -9.71
CA TRP A 140 52.11 -47.66 -10.99
C TRP A 140 52.02 -46.18 -11.37
N GLU A 141 53.05 -45.66 -12.04
CA GLU A 141 53.06 -44.31 -12.62
C GLU A 141 52.77 -44.37 -14.12
N ILE A 142 52.01 -43.41 -14.65
CA ILE A 142 51.65 -43.31 -16.07
C ILE A 142 52.41 -42.11 -16.66
N ALA A 143 53.32 -42.36 -17.60
CA ALA A 143 54.13 -41.36 -18.29
C ALA A 143 53.51 -40.89 -19.61
#